data_AF-A0A1V1NVE7-F1
#
_entry.id   AF-A0A1V1NVE7-F1
#
_cell.length_a   1.000
_cell.length_b   1.000
_cell.length_c   1.000
_cell.angle_alpha   90.00
_cell.angle_beta   90.00
_cell.angle_gamma   90.00
#
_symmetry.space_group_name_H-M   'P 1'
#
loop_
_entity.id
_entity.type
_entity.pdbx_description
1 polymer ?
#
loop_
_entity_poly.entity_id
_entity_poly.type
_entity_poly.pdbx_seq_one_letter_code
_entity_poly.pdbx_strand_id
1 'polypeptide(L)'
;MEAYRNETKISGKKSKELYEMFNRVLSESTHGTNMEVKIEMLLKNEEAFNHPILKNRLDELKKNAIQYTVHKQRSGITKTTSIVDNFLKIAKRKLRQVMSFRDPKWAAIMFKAMANVRNFVPFMTGAKNAHKSPFMLTGGQDFGLSWMQVLNVHNGFLFEIS
;
A
#
# COMPACT_ATOMS: atom_id res chain seq x y z
N MET A 1 3.09 -6.79 -15.01
CA MET A 1 2.57 -7.55 -16.16
C MET A 1 2.70 -6.79 -17.46
N GLU A 2 2.35 -5.50 -17.52
CA GLU A 2 2.48 -4.68 -18.74
C GLU A 2 3.93 -4.59 -19.27
N ALA A 3 4.91 -4.34 -18.40
CA ALA A 3 6.34 -4.33 -18.79
C ALA A 3 6.80 -5.68 -19.40
N TYR A 4 6.43 -6.80 -18.77
CA TYR A 4 6.74 -8.14 -19.28
C TYR A 4 6.06 -8.41 -20.63
N ARG A 5 4.79 -8.01 -20.77
CA ARG A 5 4.04 -8.15 -22.03
C ARG A 5 4.66 -7.36 -23.18
N ASN A 6 5.15 -6.15 -22.91
CA ASN A 6 5.78 -5.31 -23.93
C ASN A 6 7.13 -5.88 -24.39
N GLU A 7 7.90 -6.47 -23.48
CA GLU A 7 9.20 -7.09 -23.79
C GLU A 7 9.05 -8.42 -24.54
N THR A 8 8.19 -9.31 -24.03
CA THR A 8 8.05 -10.68 -24.54
C THR A 8 6.99 -10.84 -25.62
N LYS A 9 6.25 -9.76 -25.95
CA LYS A 9 5.17 -9.71 -26.96
C LYS A 9 4.10 -10.79 -26.77
N ILE A 10 3.87 -11.27 -25.54
CA ILE A 10 2.86 -12.28 -25.25
C ILE A 10 1.43 -11.74 -25.45
N SER A 11 0.49 -12.67 -25.68
CA SER A 11 -0.93 -12.32 -25.83
C SER A 11 -1.49 -11.72 -24.53
N GLY A 12 -2.52 -10.87 -24.68
CA GLY A 12 -3.24 -10.32 -23.53
C GLY A 12 -3.86 -11.40 -22.64
N LYS A 13 -4.30 -12.51 -23.25
CA LYS A 13 -4.83 -13.68 -22.53
C LYS A 13 -3.78 -14.32 -21.62
N LYS A 14 -2.59 -14.64 -22.15
CA LYS A 14 -1.50 -15.22 -21.35
C LYS A 14 -1.03 -14.25 -20.25
N SER A 15 -0.98 -12.95 -20.55
CA SER A 15 -0.65 -11.94 -19.53
C SER A 15 -1.66 -11.93 -18.37
N LYS A 16 -2.94 -12.17 -18.65
CA LYS A 16 -3.99 -12.25 -17.61
C LYS A 16 -3.85 -13.53 -16.80
N GLU A 17 -3.60 -14.66 -17.44
CA GLU A 17 -3.36 -15.95 -16.77
C GLU A 17 -2.18 -15.87 -15.80
N LEU A 18 -1.04 -15.31 -16.24
CA LEU A 18 0.13 -15.12 -15.38
C LEU A 18 -0.18 -14.20 -14.18
N TYR A 19 -0.99 -13.15 -14.40
CA TYR A 19 -1.44 -12.26 -13.33
C TYR A 19 -2.30 -12.99 -12.29
N GLU A 20 -3.22 -13.84 -12.75
CA GLU A 20 -4.07 -14.65 -11.88
C GLU A 20 -3.26 -15.65 -11.07
N MET A 21 -2.27 -16.32 -11.69
CA MET A 21 -1.37 -17.25 -10.99
C MET A 21 -0.57 -16.53 -9.90
N PHE A 22 0.01 -15.37 -10.20
CA PHE A 22 0.69 -14.53 -9.22
C PHE A 22 -0.25 -14.13 -8.06
N ASN A 23 -1.47 -13.69 -8.38
CA ASN A 23 -2.44 -13.30 -7.35
C ASN A 23 -2.89 -14.47 -6.47
N ARG A 24 -2.97 -15.69 -7.01
CA ARG A 24 -3.29 -16.89 -6.22
C ARG A 24 -2.26 -17.14 -5.14
N VAL A 25 -0.97 -16.96 -5.45
CA VAL A 25 0.10 -17.02 -4.43
C VAL A 25 -0.23 -16.06 -3.29
N LEU A 26 -0.51 -14.80 -3.59
CA LEU A 26 -0.83 -13.79 -2.57
C LEU A 26 -2.13 -14.11 -1.77
N SER A 27 -3.20 -14.53 -2.46
CA SER A 27 -4.50 -14.76 -1.83
C SER A 27 -4.56 -16.04 -1.01
N GLU A 28 -3.87 -17.09 -1.43
CA GLU A 28 -3.93 -18.40 -0.79
C GLU A 28 -2.83 -18.62 0.25
N SER A 29 -1.77 -17.80 0.26
CA SER A 29 -0.69 -17.94 1.23
C SER A 29 -1.15 -17.58 2.64
N THR A 30 -1.09 -18.51 3.59
CA THR A 30 -1.54 -18.29 4.98
C THR A 30 -0.43 -17.74 5.88
N HIS A 31 0.82 -18.12 5.63
CA HIS A 31 2.02 -17.67 6.37
C HIS A 31 3.24 -17.67 5.43
N GLY A 32 4.35 -17.06 5.88
CA GLY A 32 5.57 -16.88 5.07
C GLY A 32 6.06 -18.15 4.38
N THR A 33 6.27 -19.23 5.12
CA THR A 33 6.72 -20.53 4.57
C THR A 33 5.77 -21.10 3.51
N ASN A 34 4.44 -20.92 3.67
CA ASN A 34 3.48 -21.39 2.67
C ASN A 34 3.56 -20.56 1.38
N MET A 35 3.82 -19.25 1.50
CA MET A 35 4.08 -18.39 0.36
C MET A 35 5.34 -18.81 -0.39
N GLU A 36 6.42 -19.11 0.31
CA GLU A 36 7.66 -19.58 -0.31
C GLU A 36 7.42 -20.87 -1.10
N VAL A 37 6.78 -21.87 -0.50
CA VAL A 37 6.46 -23.13 -1.20
C VAL A 37 5.63 -22.88 -2.46
N LYS A 38 4.61 -22.02 -2.39
CA LYS A 38 3.77 -21.66 -3.55
C LYS A 38 4.58 -20.94 -4.64
N ILE A 39 5.53 -20.08 -4.26
CA ILE A 39 6.45 -19.41 -5.20
C ILE A 39 7.35 -20.45 -5.89
N GLU A 40 7.96 -21.36 -5.14
CA GLU A 40 8.81 -22.41 -5.70
C GLU A 40 8.04 -23.34 -6.64
N MET A 41 6.80 -23.70 -6.30
CA MET A 41 5.91 -24.46 -7.19
C MET A 41 5.60 -23.68 -8.48
N LEU A 42 5.37 -22.37 -8.37
CA LEU A 42 5.07 -21.53 -9.52
C LEU A 42 6.27 -21.42 -10.47
N LEU A 43 7.48 -21.25 -9.93
CA LEU A 43 8.73 -21.22 -10.70
C LEU A 43 9.01 -22.55 -11.43
N LYS A 44 8.64 -23.68 -10.82
CA LYS A 44 8.78 -25.01 -11.44
C LYS A 44 7.74 -25.28 -12.53
N ASN A 45 6.50 -24.83 -12.33
CA ASN A 45 5.37 -25.20 -13.19
C ASN A 45 5.12 -24.21 -14.33
N GLU A 46 5.63 -22.97 -14.24
CA GLU A 46 5.41 -21.94 -15.24
C GLU A 46 6.70 -21.18 -15.55
N GLU A 47 7.31 -21.54 -16.67
CA GLU A 47 8.63 -21.05 -17.11
C GLU A 47 8.67 -19.52 -17.27
N ALA A 48 7.53 -18.88 -17.59
CA ALA A 48 7.45 -17.42 -17.68
C ALA A 48 7.94 -16.73 -16.39
N PHE A 49 7.73 -17.33 -15.22
CA PHE A 49 8.18 -16.75 -13.95
C PHE A 49 9.69 -16.81 -13.73
N ASN A 50 10.43 -17.57 -14.54
CA ASN A 50 11.90 -17.54 -14.55
C ASN A 50 12.45 -16.29 -15.24
N HIS A 51 11.63 -15.55 -15.99
CA HIS A 51 12.03 -14.29 -16.59
C HIS A 51 12.39 -13.24 -15.52
N PRO A 52 13.50 -12.48 -15.65
CA PRO A 52 13.97 -11.55 -14.62
C PRO A 52 12.90 -10.60 -14.07
N ILE A 53 12.06 -10.04 -14.95
CA ILE A 53 10.95 -9.15 -14.53
C ILE A 53 9.97 -9.83 -13.58
N LEU A 54 9.57 -11.07 -13.89
CA LEU A 54 8.58 -11.79 -13.09
C LEU A 54 9.22 -12.41 -11.85
N LYS A 55 10.45 -12.92 -11.97
CA LYS A 55 11.24 -13.42 -10.86
C LYS A 55 11.46 -12.36 -9.79
N ASN A 56 11.86 -11.15 -10.17
CA ASN A 56 12.00 -10.02 -9.23
C ASN A 56 10.70 -9.71 -8.46
N ARG A 57 9.53 -9.94 -9.06
CA ARG A 57 8.24 -9.77 -8.36
C ARG A 57 7.98 -10.87 -7.35
N LEU A 58 8.38 -12.11 -7.65
CA LEU A 58 8.30 -13.21 -6.71
C LEU A 58 9.30 -13.06 -5.56
N ASP A 59 10.50 -12.57 -5.84
CA ASP A 59 11.52 -12.29 -4.82
C ASP A 59 11.05 -11.19 -3.85
N GLU A 60 10.34 -10.17 -4.35
CA GLU A 60 9.73 -9.14 -3.52
C GLU A 60 8.62 -9.73 -2.61
N LEU A 61 7.75 -10.59 -3.15
CA LEU A 61 6.76 -11.30 -2.34
C LEU A 61 7.43 -12.14 -1.24
N LYS A 62 8.51 -12.86 -1.57
CA LYS A 62 9.26 -13.69 -0.63
C LYS A 62 9.87 -12.83 0.48
N LYS A 63 10.53 -11.73 0.12
CA LYS A 63 11.13 -10.78 1.07
C LYS A 63 10.10 -10.17 2.03
N ASN A 64 8.88 -9.94 1.55
CA ASN A 64 7.80 -9.30 2.31
C ASN A 64 6.67 -10.27 2.73
N ALA A 65 6.95 -11.57 2.76
CA ALA A 65 5.91 -12.59 2.94
C ALA A 65 5.18 -12.46 4.29
N ILE A 66 5.88 -12.03 5.35
CA ILE A 66 5.30 -11.80 6.68
C ILE A 66 4.25 -10.68 6.60
N GLN A 67 4.57 -9.57 5.95
CA GLN A 67 3.69 -8.40 5.80
C GLN A 67 2.41 -8.77 5.05
N TYR A 68 2.53 -9.63 4.03
CA TYR A 68 1.37 -10.08 3.25
C TYR A 68 0.51 -11.13 3.95
N THR A 69 1.03 -11.83 4.97
CA THR A 69 0.33 -12.95 5.61
C THR A 69 -0.09 -12.67 7.04
N VAL A 70 0.46 -11.65 7.70
CA VAL A 70 0.20 -11.32 9.12
C VAL A 70 -1.29 -11.12 9.44
N HIS A 71 -2.06 -10.54 8.52
CA HIS A 71 -3.51 -10.32 8.70
C HIS A 71 -4.32 -11.62 8.72
N LYS A 72 -3.80 -12.72 8.17
CA LYS A 72 -4.43 -14.04 8.19
C LYS A 72 -4.12 -14.83 9.47
N GLN A 73 -3.11 -14.40 10.20
CA GLN A 73 -2.64 -15.04 11.44
C GLN A 73 -3.19 -14.38 12.71
N ARG A 74 -3.90 -13.24 12.58
CA ARG A 74 -4.38 -12.45 13.72
C ARG A 74 -5.85 -12.11 13.56
N SER A 75 -6.65 -12.43 14.56
CA SER A 75 -8.07 -12.05 14.60
C SER A 75 -8.22 -10.53 14.67
N GLY A 76 -9.12 -9.96 13.86
CA GLY A 76 -9.44 -8.53 13.88
C GLY A 76 -8.55 -7.65 12.99
N ILE A 77 -7.60 -8.22 12.25
CA ILE A 77 -6.78 -7.49 11.26
C ILE A 77 -7.28 -7.83 9.86
N THR A 78 -7.68 -6.82 9.09
CA THR A 78 -8.14 -6.99 7.70
C THR A 78 -6.99 -6.80 6.70
N LYS A 79 -7.08 -7.45 5.53
CA LYS A 79 -6.07 -7.39 4.44
C LYS A 79 -5.70 -5.94 4.05
N THR A 80 -6.69 -5.08 4.04
CA THR A 80 -6.57 -3.62 4.00
C THR A 80 -7.43 -3.07 5.11
N THR A 81 -6.92 -2.11 5.88
CA THR A 81 -7.80 -1.36 6.77
C THR A 81 -8.58 -0.35 5.92
N SER A 82 -9.83 -0.07 6.27
CA SER A 82 -10.62 0.99 5.62
C SER A 82 -9.87 2.34 5.60
N ILE A 83 -8.99 2.54 6.59
CA ILE A 83 -8.09 3.68 6.68
C ILE A 83 -7.06 3.66 5.55
N VAL A 84 -6.37 2.56 5.25
CA VAL A 84 -5.41 2.49 4.14
C VAL A 84 -6.11 2.62 2.79
N ASP A 85 -7.26 1.97 2.59
CA ASP A 85 -7.99 2.09 1.31
C ASP A 85 -8.49 3.51 1.06
N ASN A 86 -8.99 4.18 2.11
CA ASN A 86 -9.37 5.58 2.02
C ASN A 86 -8.16 6.49 1.77
N PHE A 87 -6.96 6.15 2.26
CA PHE A 87 -5.73 6.89 1.94
C PHE A 87 -5.44 6.81 0.45
N LEU A 88 -5.37 5.58 -0.07
CA LEU A 88 -4.99 5.29 -1.45
C LEU A 88 -6.02 5.89 -2.42
N LYS A 89 -7.32 5.90 -2.07
CA LYS A 89 -8.36 6.59 -2.85
C LYS A 89 -8.13 8.11 -2.91
N ILE A 90 -7.84 8.74 -1.76
CA ILE A 90 -7.57 10.18 -1.70
C ILE A 90 -6.29 10.54 -2.44
N ALA A 91 -5.23 9.77 -2.22
CA ALA A 91 -3.97 9.89 -2.94
C ALA A 91 -4.21 9.77 -4.45
N LYS A 92 -4.83 8.68 -4.93
CA LYS A 92 -5.17 8.48 -6.35
C LYS A 92 -6.01 9.62 -6.93
N ARG A 93 -6.94 10.21 -6.17
CA ARG A 93 -7.73 11.37 -6.61
C ARG A 93 -6.86 12.62 -6.75
N LYS A 94 -6.02 12.89 -5.77
CA LYS A 94 -5.09 14.04 -5.79
C LYS A 94 -4.03 13.89 -6.88
N LEU A 95 -3.50 12.69 -7.09
CA LEU A 95 -2.59 12.38 -8.20
C LEU A 95 -3.23 12.71 -9.56
N ARG A 96 -4.51 12.35 -9.74
CA ARG A 96 -5.28 12.70 -10.95
C ARG A 96 -5.53 14.20 -11.11
N GLN A 97 -5.67 14.94 -10.01
CA GLN A 97 -5.86 16.40 -10.05
C GLN A 97 -4.57 17.15 -10.36
N VAL A 98 -3.43 16.69 -9.80
CA VAL A 98 -2.14 17.38 -9.95
C VAL A 98 -1.50 17.07 -11.31
N MET A 99 -1.92 16.02 -12.01
CA MET A 99 -1.50 15.61 -13.38
C MET A 99 0.02 15.54 -13.64
N SER A 100 0.86 15.74 -12.62
CA SER A 100 2.29 15.92 -12.78
C SER A 100 3.03 15.45 -11.54
N PHE A 101 3.56 14.24 -11.62
CA PHE A 101 4.78 13.90 -10.90
C PHE A 101 5.80 13.53 -11.95
N ARG A 102 6.35 14.55 -12.62
CA ARG A 102 7.51 14.37 -13.49
C ARG A 102 8.79 14.10 -12.69
N ASP A 103 8.72 14.24 -11.36
CA ASP A 103 9.85 14.08 -10.45
C ASP A 103 9.47 13.20 -9.24
N PRO A 104 10.17 12.06 -9.04
CA PRO A 104 9.99 11.16 -7.90
C PRO A 104 10.20 11.81 -6.53
N LYS A 105 11.06 12.83 -6.40
CA LYS A 105 11.33 13.55 -5.16
C LYS A 105 10.10 14.34 -4.71
N TRP A 106 9.48 15.07 -5.63
CA TRP A 106 8.25 15.82 -5.36
C TRP A 106 7.07 14.91 -5.06
N ALA A 107 6.99 13.74 -5.72
CA ALA A 107 6.01 12.72 -5.38
C ALA A 107 6.17 12.24 -3.94
N ALA A 108 7.39 11.88 -3.54
CA ALA A 108 7.70 11.43 -2.18
C ALA A 108 7.34 12.49 -1.13
N ILE A 109 7.69 13.76 -1.36
CA ILE A 109 7.33 14.89 -0.48
C ILE A 109 5.81 15.01 -0.35
N MET A 110 5.08 14.96 -1.47
CA MET A 110 3.62 15.05 -1.44
C MET A 110 2.97 13.86 -0.73
N PHE A 111 3.43 12.63 -0.96
CA PHE A 111 2.90 11.46 -0.23
C PHE A 111 3.16 11.56 1.28
N LYS A 112 4.35 12.03 1.68
CA LYS A 112 4.68 12.27 3.09
C LYS A 112 3.78 13.36 3.69
N ALA A 113 3.60 14.47 2.99
CA ALA A 113 2.70 15.54 3.42
C ALA A 113 1.24 15.06 3.52
N MET A 114 0.74 14.30 2.55
CA MET A 114 -0.62 13.75 2.57
C MET A 114 -0.83 12.74 3.70
N ALA A 115 0.16 11.89 3.98
CA ALA A 115 0.10 10.94 5.10
C ALA A 115 0.03 11.67 6.44
N ASN A 116 0.88 12.69 6.61
CA ASN A 116 0.91 13.52 7.83
C ASN A 116 -0.40 14.29 8.00
N VAL A 117 -0.81 15.09 7.01
CA VAL A 117 -2.05 15.88 7.04
C VAL A 117 -3.26 15.01 7.37
N ARG A 118 -3.38 13.85 6.73
CA ARG A 118 -4.53 12.98 6.91
C ARG A 118 -4.69 12.45 8.33
N ASN A 119 -3.60 12.24 9.06
CA ASN A 119 -3.68 11.77 10.44
C ASN A 119 -4.37 12.79 11.36
N PHE A 120 -4.39 14.07 10.99
CA PHE A 120 -4.99 15.15 11.78
C PHE A 120 -6.33 15.65 11.25
N VAL A 121 -6.69 15.35 9.99
CA VAL A 121 -7.99 15.74 9.44
C VAL A 121 -9.13 14.92 10.08
N PRO A 122 -10.16 15.56 10.67
CA PRO A 122 -11.31 14.87 11.23
C PRO A 122 -12.16 14.14 10.18
N PHE A 123 -12.82 13.05 10.59
CA PHE A 123 -13.83 12.39 9.76
C PHE A 123 -15.09 13.28 9.61
N MET A 124 -15.68 13.26 8.41
CA MET A 124 -16.90 14.00 8.07
C MET A 124 -18.10 13.52 8.89
N THR A 125 -19.10 14.40 9.03
CA THR A 125 -20.40 14.10 9.64
C THR A 125 -21.05 12.90 8.96
N GLY A 126 -21.53 11.93 9.75
CA GLY A 126 -22.12 10.68 9.26
C GLY A 126 -21.16 9.48 9.18
N ALA A 127 -19.86 9.66 9.40
CA ALA A 127 -18.93 8.55 9.58
C ALA A 127 -18.99 7.98 11.02
N LYS A 128 -18.65 6.70 11.20
CA LYS A 128 -18.61 6.01 12.51
C LYS A 128 -17.82 6.75 13.59
N ASN A 129 -16.78 7.50 13.18
CA ASN A 129 -15.91 8.28 14.06
C ASN A 129 -15.97 9.78 13.71
N ALA A 130 -17.13 10.30 13.32
CA ALA A 130 -17.32 11.70 12.95
C ALA A 130 -16.66 12.66 13.94
N HIS A 131 -16.08 13.73 13.42
CA HIS A 131 -15.37 14.79 14.17
C HIS A 131 -14.07 14.35 14.87
N LYS A 132 -13.71 13.06 14.87
CA LYS A 132 -12.40 12.59 15.34
C LYS A 132 -11.44 12.46 14.18
N SER A 133 -10.15 12.75 14.38
CA SER A 133 -9.08 12.42 13.44
C SER A 133 -8.43 11.07 13.79
N PRO A 134 -7.69 10.43 12.87
CA PRO A 134 -6.88 9.25 13.21
C PRO A 134 -5.96 9.46 14.42
N PHE A 135 -5.36 10.64 14.57
CA PHE A 135 -4.57 11.04 15.74
C PHE A 135 -5.38 10.98 17.04
N MET A 136 -6.62 11.47 17.03
CA MET A 136 -7.51 11.39 18.19
C MET A 136 -7.96 9.96 18.49
N LEU A 137 -8.12 9.12 17.46
CA LEU A 137 -8.46 7.71 17.66
C LEU A 137 -7.32 6.90 18.31
N THR A 138 -6.08 7.35 18.16
CA THR A 138 -4.91 6.77 18.84
C THR A 138 -4.64 7.39 20.21
N GLY A 139 -5.55 8.21 20.75
CA GLY A 139 -5.43 8.83 22.06
C GLY A 139 -4.75 10.20 22.08
N GLY A 140 -4.44 10.76 20.91
CA GLY A 140 -3.91 12.12 20.79
C GLY A 140 -4.95 13.17 21.19
N GLN A 141 -4.48 14.24 21.85
CA GLN A 141 -5.31 15.38 22.24
C GLN A 141 -4.92 16.60 21.40
N ASP A 142 -5.91 17.27 20.83
CA ASP A 142 -5.73 18.50 20.06
C ASP A 142 -5.79 19.76 20.94
N PHE A 143 -6.20 19.62 22.21
CA PHE A 143 -6.36 20.72 23.17
C PHE A 143 -7.24 21.86 22.63
N GLY A 144 -8.20 21.55 21.75
CA GLY A 144 -9.07 22.54 21.12
C GLY A 144 -8.41 23.37 20.00
N LEU A 145 -7.18 23.01 19.58
CA LEU A 145 -6.50 23.63 18.45
C LEU A 145 -7.07 23.11 17.13
N SER A 146 -7.03 23.95 16.08
CA SER A 146 -7.41 23.50 14.74
C SER A 146 -6.45 22.41 14.25
N TRP A 147 -6.94 21.48 13.41
CA TRP A 147 -6.11 20.39 12.87
C TRP A 147 -4.84 20.90 12.15
N MET A 148 -4.89 22.10 11.54
CA MET A 148 -3.72 22.74 10.91
C MET A 148 -2.68 23.19 11.96
N GLN A 149 -3.12 23.72 13.10
CA GLN A 149 -2.23 24.09 14.20
C GLN A 149 -1.61 22.86 14.86
N VAL A 150 -2.41 21.81 15.12
CA VAL A 150 -1.90 20.53 15.67
C VAL A 150 -0.87 19.91 14.73
N LEU A 151 -1.14 19.91 13.42
CA LEU A 151 -0.21 19.43 12.40
C LEU A 151 1.09 20.26 12.38
N ASN A 152 1.00 21.58 12.46
CA ASN A 152 2.18 22.45 12.47
C ASN A 152 3.05 22.22 13.70
N VAL A 153 2.45 22.04 14.88
CA VAL A 153 3.19 21.70 16.11
C VAL A 153 3.86 20.33 15.96
N HIS A 154 3.13 19.31 15.55
CA HIS A 154 3.65 17.96 15.35
C HIS A 154 4.77 17.90 14.28
N ASN A 155 4.62 18.64 13.18
CA ASN A 155 5.63 18.72 12.12
C ASN A 155 6.83 19.56 12.56
N GLY A 156 6.64 20.66 13.31
CA GLY A 156 7.75 21.42 13.90
C GLY A 156 8.65 20.52 14.74
N PHE A 157 8.06 19.72 15.63
CA PHE A 157 8.81 18.74 16.44
C PHE A 157 9.49 17.63 15.62
N LEU A 158 8.90 17.20 14.50
CA LEU A 158 9.46 16.12 13.66
C LEU A 158 10.48 16.59 12.61
N PHE A 159 10.43 17.86 12.20
CA PHE A 159 11.28 18.42 11.15
C PHE A 159 12.33 19.42 11.68
N GLU A 160 12.29 19.84 12.95
CA GLU A 160 13.40 20.56 13.60
C GLU A 160 14.55 19.63 14.05
N ILE A 161 14.35 18.30 14.06
CA ILE A 161 15.39 17.31 14.44
C ILE A 161 16.05 16.69 13.19
N SER A 162 15.94 17.30 12.01
CA SER A 162 16.60 16.82 10.77
C SER A 162 17.57 17.83 10.18
#